data_AF-A0A7C3LFW6-F1
#
_entry.id   AF-A0A7C3LFW6-F1
#
_cell.length_a   1.000
_cell.length_b   1.000
_cell.length_c   1.000
_cell.angle_alpha   90.00
_cell.angle_beta   90.00
_cell.angle_gamma   90.00
#
_symmetry.space_group_name_H-M   'P 1'
#
loop_
_entity.id
_entity.type
_entity.pdbx_description
1 polymer ?
#
loop_
_entity_poly.entity_id
_entity_poly.type
_entity_poly.pdbx_seq_one_letter_code
_entity_poly.pdbx_strand_id
1 'polypeptide(L)'
;MQVIYAYTRREAIEDGVLVDVTAVAKDVGFRDHTVITQALHQALQDFPRGSTERYDRRLHDTLEMAVLSIMRETDVRTDRVSFPVRLLNSSYQRERHQLMAVCGPDDDGNPCMTIGFPEDF
;
A
#
# COMPACT_ATOMS: atom_id res chain seq x y z
N MET A 1 24.18 16.58 12.40
CA MET A 1 23.75 15.19 12.58
C MET A 1 24.26 14.41 11.37
N GLN A 2 25.12 13.42 11.55
CA GLN A 2 25.72 12.67 10.45
C GLN A 2 24.87 11.42 10.20
N VAL A 3 24.25 11.34 9.02
CA VAL A 3 23.57 10.12 8.56
C VAL A 3 24.64 9.07 8.35
N ILE A 4 24.59 7.98 9.11
CA ILE A 4 25.60 6.90 9.08
C ILE A 4 25.26 5.87 7.99
N TYR A 5 23.97 5.75 7.67
CA TYR A 5 23.40 4.96 6.58
C TYR A 5 21.93 5.37 6.44
N ALA A 6 21.44 5.56 5.21
CA ALA A 6 20.02 5.75 4.93
C ALA A 6 19.59 4.59 4.04
N TYR A 7 18.65 3.79 4.53
CA TYR A 7 18.05 2.71 3.76
C TYR A 7 17.09 3.33 2.75
N THR A 8 17.42 3.21 1.46
CA THR A 8 16.69 3.86 0.38
C THR A 8 15.44 3.05 0.00
N ARG A 9 14.42 3.69 -0.56
CA ARG A 9 13.25 2.97 -1.08
C ARG A 9 13.61 2.07 -2.24
N ARG A 10 14.57 2.49 -3.07
CA ARG A 10 15.12 1.64 -4.12
C ARG A 10 15.72 0.35 -3.53
N GLU A 11 16.52 0.45 -2.47
CA GLU A 11 17.03 -0.73 -1.75
C GLU A 11 15.87 -1.56 -1.16
N ALA A 12 14.87 -0.94 -0.55
CA ALA A 12 13.70 -1.65 -0.03
C ALA A 12 12.90 -2.39 -1.11
N ILE A 13 12.83 -1.87 -2.33
CA ILE A 13 12.21 -2.55 -3.47
C ILE A 13 13.11 -3.68 -3.98
N GLU A 14 14.42 -3.44 -4.10
CA GLU A 14 15.41 -4.45 -4.52
C GLU A 14 15.46 -5.63 -3.54
N ASP A 15 15.32 -5.37 -2.23
CA ASP A 15 15.27 -6.36 -1.16
C ASP A 15 13.88 -7.01 -1.00
N GLY A 16 12.86 -6.55 -1.74
CA GLY A 16 11.50 -7.08 -1.71
C GLY A 16 10.70 -6.74 -0.44
N VAL A 17 11.14 -5.72 0.32
CA VAL A 17 10.42 -5.15 1.46
C VAL A 17 9.24 -4.29 0.99
N LEU A 18 9.42 -3.63 -0.15
CA LEU A 18 8.40 -2.83 -0.84
C LEU A 18 8.16 -3.37 -2.26
N VAL A 19 6.93 -3.25 -2.73
CA VAL A 19 6.55 -3.61 -4.11
C VAL A 19 6.02 -2.36 -4.80
N ASP A 20 6.65 -1.98 -5.92
CA ASP A 20 6.19 -0.88 -6.76
C ASP A 20 4.88 -1.25 -7.46
N VAL A 21 3.85 -0.45 -7.24
CA VAL A 21 2.52 -0.60 -7.85
C VAL A 21 2.09 0.65 -8.61
N THR A 22 3.04 1.54 -8.93
CA THR A 22 2.80 2.89 -9.45
C THR A 22 1.99 2.89 -10.74
N ALA A 23 2.21 1.91 -11.62
CA ALA A 23 1.44 1.79 -12.86
C ALA A 23 -0.06 1.63 -12.56
N VAL A 24 -0.42 0.69 -11.69
CA VAL A 24 -1.81 0.42 -11.29
C VAL A 24 -2.37 1.58 -10.44
N ALA A 25 -1.53 2.16 -9.58
CA ALA A 25 -1.91 3.29 -8.74
C ALA A 25 -2.30 4.52 -9.57
N LYS A 26 -1.58 4.80 -10.66
CA LYS A 26 -1.91 5.89 -11.59
C LYS A 26 -3.27 5.69 -12.26
N ASP A 27 -3.60 4.46 -12.62
CA ASP A 27 -4.88 4.14 -13.27
C ASP A 27 -6.09 4.40 -12.35
N VAL A 28 -5.90 4.31 -11.02
CA VAL A 28 -6.97 4.59 -10.03
C VAL A 28 -6.95 6.00 -9.45
N GLY A 29 -5.98 6.84 -9.84
CA GLY A 29 -5.94 8.27 -9.51
C GLY A 29 -4.81 8.74 -8.60
N PHE A 30 -3.86 7.89 -8.21
CA PHE A 30 -2.63 8.35 -7.58
C PHE A 30 -1.77 9.15 -8.58
N ARG A 31 -1.08 10.18 -8.09
CA ARG A 31 -0.21 11.04 -8.90
C ARG A 31 1.28 10.73 -8.70
N ASP A 32 1.62 10.43 -7.45
CA ASP A 32 2.99 10.24 -6.99
C ASP A 32 3.43 8.77 -7.11
N HIS A 33 4.71 8.50 -6.85
CA HIS A 33 5.24 7.14 -6.80
C HIS A 33 4.53 6.36 -5.68
N THR A 34 4.06 5.14 -5.95
CA THR A 34 3.25 4.38 -4.99
C THR A 34 3.77 2.96 -4.84
N VAL A 35 4.00 2.56 -3.60
CA VAL A 35 4.50 1.25 -3.20
C VAL A 35 3.58 0.62 -2.16
N ILE A 36 3.56 -0.71 -2.10
CA ILE A 36 2.92 -1.46 -1.01
C ILE A 36 3.97 -2.22 -0.19
N THR A 37 3.67 -2.45 1.08
CA THR A 37 4.53 -3.28 1.94
C THR A 37 4.45 -4.75 1.52
N GLN A 38 5.52 -5.50 1.80
CA GLN A 38 5.55 -6.93 1.51
C GLN A 38 4.46 -7.71 2.25
N ALA A 39 4.11 -7.31 3.48
CA ALA A 39 3.03 -7.92 4.24
C ALA A 39 1.68 -7.76 3.52
N LEU A 40 1.37 -6.55 3.04
CA LEU A 40 0.17 -6.31 2.24
C LEU A 40 0.22 -7.07 0.92
N HIS A 41 1.36 -7.08 0.23
CA HIS A 41 1.54 -7.83 -1.01
C HIS A 41 1.23 -9.34 -0.84
N GLN A 42 1.64 -9.94 0.28
CA GLN A 42 1.32 -11.33 0.64
C GLN A 42 -0.17 -11.51 0.94
N ALA A 43 -0.78 -10.62 1.73
CA ALA A 43 -2.21 -10.69 2.05
C ALA A 43 -3.09 -10.59 0.78
N LEU A 44 -2.69 -9.81 -0.21
CA LEU A 44 -3.39 -9.72 -1.50
C LEU A 44 -3.28 -11.01 -2.33
N GLN A 45 -2.22 -11.80 -2.14
CA GLN A 45 -2.02 -13.10 -2.79
C GLN A 45 -2.67 -14.26 -2.03
N ASP A 46 -2.98 -14.07 -0.74
CA ASP A 46 -3.64 -15.10 0.07
C ASP A 46 -5.13 -15.17 -0.25
N PHE A 47 -5.49 -16.06 -1.16
CA PHE A 47 -6.86 -16.42 -1.45
C PHE A 47 -7.00 -17.91 -1.79
N PRO A 48 -8.19 -18.50 -1.60
CA PRO A 48 -8.37 -19.92 -1.79
C PRO A 48 -8.13 -20.35 -3.24
N ARG A 49 -7.45 -21.48 -3.41
CA ARG A 49 -7.32 -22.11 -4.74
C ARG A 49 -8.71 -22.45 -5.28
N GLY A 50 -8.97 -22.05 -6.52
CA GLY A 50 -10.26 -22.25 -7.19
C GLY A 50 -11.31 -21.17 -6.91
N SER A 51 -10.99 -20.16 -6.09
CA SER A 51 -11.83 -18.96 -5.97
C SER A 51 -11.75 -18.09 -7.23
N THR A 52 -12.69 -17.15 -7.37
CA THR A 52 -12.70 -16.15 -8.47
C THR A 52 -11.86 -14.90 -8.16
N GLU A 53 -11.24 -14.87 -6.97
CA GLU A 53 -10.39 -13.78 -6.53
C GLU A 53 -9.11 -13.72 -7.38
N ARG A 54 -8.63 -12.51 -7.64
CA ARG A 54 -7.42 -12.28 -8.42
C ARG A 54 -6.60 -11.15 -7.79
N TYR A 55 -5.28 -11.28 -7.84
CA TYR A 55 -4.36 -10.31 -7.26
C TYR A 55 -4.56 -8.90 -7.83
N ASP A 56 -4.66 -8.78 -9.15
CA ASP A 56 -4.86 -7.50 -9.87
C ASP A 56 -6.12 -6.77 -9.39
N ARG A 57 -7.25 -7.48 -9.27
CA ARG A 57 -8.49 -6.93 -8.77
C ARG A 57 -8.40 -6.52 -7.30
N ARG A 58 -7.77 -7.33 -6.46
CA ARG A 58 -7.58 -7.01 -5.03
C ARG A 58 -6.70 -5.80 -4.81
N LEU A 59 -5.63 -5.70 -5.60
CA LEU A 59 -4.75 -4.54 -5.59
C LEU A 59 -5.54 -3.30 -6.02
N HIS A 60 -6.27 -3.37 -7.14
CA HIS A 60 -7.10 -2.28 -7.62
C HIS A 60 -8.13 -1.83 -6.56
N ASP A 61 -8.92 -2.76 -6.01
CA ASP A 61 -9.94 -2.46 -5.00
C ASP A 61 -9.31 -1.83 -3.73
N THR A 62 -8.12 -2.29 -3.32
CA THR A 62 -7.36 -1.72 -2.20
C THR A 62 -6.91 -0.29 -2.48
N LEU A 63 -6.35 -0.04 -3.67
CA LEU A 63 -5.88 1.29 -4.07
C LEU A 63 -7.05 2.27 -4.25
N GLU A 64 -8.17 1.83 -4.82
CA GLU A 64 -9.39 2.65 -4.93
C GLU A 64 -9.93 3.05 -3.56
N MET A 65 -9.97 2.11 -2.60
CA MET A 65 -10.34 2.40 -1.22
C MET A 65 -9.39 3.40 -0.55
N ALA A 66 -8.09 3.31 -0.82
CA ALA A 66 -7.11 4.28 -0.35
C ALA A 66 -7.38 5.67 -0.92
N VAL A 67 -7.57 5.81 -2.23
CA VAL A 67 -7.91 7.10 -2.89
C VAL A 67 -9.18 7.70 -2.28
N LEU A 68 -10.26 6.92 -2.18
CA LEU A 68 -11.53 7.39 -1.61
C LEU A 68 -11.37 7.86 -0.16
N SER A 69 -10.51 7.22 0.61
CA SER A 69 -10.28 7.57 2.02
C SER A 69 -9.42 8.83 2.15
N ILE A 70 -8.37 8.94 1.33
CA ILE A 70 -7.53 10.15 1.23
C ILE A 70 -8.37 11.36 0.83
N MET A 71 -9.24 11.23 -0.18
CA MET A 71 -10.11 12.32 -0.64
C MET A 71 -11.15 12.76 0.40
N ARG A 72 -11.46 11.91 1.39
CA ARG A 72 -12.37 12.21 2.49
C ARG A 72 -11.67 12.75 3.72
N GLU A 73 -10.35 12.67 3.77
CA GLU A 73 -9.57 13.23 4.87
C GLU A 73 -9.69 14.76 4.86
N THR A 74 -9.91 15.32 6.04
CA THR A 74 -10.12 16.76 6.23
C THR A 74 -8.94 17.42 6.94
N ASP A 75 -8.13 16.65 7.67
CA ASP A 75 -6.91 17.17 8.27
C ASP A 75 -5.81 17.31 7.21
N VAL A 76 -5.62 18.53 6.72
CA VAL A 76 -4.58 18.86 5.72
C VAL A 76 -3.15 18.80 6.27
N ARG A 77 -2.96 18.52 7.57
CA ARG A 77 -1.63 18.41 8.20
C ARG A 77 -1.19 16.96 8.39
N THR A 78 -2.05 15.99 8.09
CA THR A 78 -1.69 14.58 8.20
C THR A 78 -0.87 14.13 6.98
N ASP A 79 0.10 13.27 7.24
CA ASP A 79 0.84 12.51 6.24
C ASP A 79 0.24 11.11 6.03
N ARG A 80 -0.75 10.72 6.84
CA ARG A 80 -1.27 9.36 6.89
C ARG A 80 -2.79 9.30 6.95
N VAL A 81 -3.36 8.29 6.29
CA VAL A 81 -4.80 8.01 6.28
C VAL A 81 -5.01 6.52 6.48
N SER A 82 -5.85 6.18 7.46
CA SER A 82 -6.22 4.79 7.75
C SER A 82 -7.53 4.42 7.06
N PHE A 83 -7.60 3.24 6.44
CA PHE A 83 -8.79 2.79 5.73
C PHE A 83 -9.00 1.27 5.82
N PRO A 84 -10.26 0.80 5.81
CA PRO A 84 -10.55 -0.63 5.86
C PRO A 84 -10.59 -1.27 4.47
N VAL A 85 -10.08 -2.50 4.36
CA VAL A 85 -10.30 -3.39 3.21
C VAL A 85 -10.87 -4.71 3.66
N ARG A 86 -11.55 -5.43 2.76
CA ARG A 86 -12.09 -6.77 3.03
C ARG A 86 -11.46 -7.78 2.09
N LEU A 87 -10.69 -8.71 2.63
CA LEU A 87 -10.00 -9.76 1.87
C LEU A 87 -10.57 -11.13 2.23
N LEU A 88 -10.70 -12.00 1.23
CA LEU A 88 -11.06 -13.41 1.45
C LEU A 88 -9.75 -14.21 1.58
N ASN A 89 -9.46 -14.73 2.77
CA ASN A 89 -8.24 -15.51 3.01
C ASN A 89 -8.35 -16.93 2.43
N SER A 90 -7.24 -17.67 2.42
CA SER A 90 -7.20 -19.07 1.92
C SER A 90 -8.09 -20.06 2.68
N SER A 91 -8.54 -19.71 3.89
CA SER A 91 -9.50 -20.48 4.70
C SER A 91 -10.97 -20.15 4.40
N TYR A 92 -11.25 -19.44 3.29
CA TYR A 92 -12.59 -18.99 2.90
C TYR A 92 -13.25 -18.04 3.91
N GLN A 93 -12.47 -17.37 4.74
CA GLN A 93 -12.95 -16.36 5.69
C GLN A 93 -12.75 -14.97 5.11
N ARG A 94 -13.80 -14.14 5.17
CA ARG A 94 -13.72 -12.75 4.73
C ARG A 94 -13.39 -11.86 5.92
N GLU A 95 -12.15 -11.42 5.97
CA GLU A 95 -11.60 -10.61 7.06
C GLU A 95 -11.60 -9.13 6.68
N ARG A 96 -11.78 -8.28 7.68
CA ARG A 96 -11.63 -6.84 7.54
C ARG A 96 -10.26 -6.47 8.09
N HIS A 97 -9.40 -5.96 7.22
CA HIS A 97 -8.10 -5.42 7.60
C HIS A 97 -8.18 -3.91 7.67
N GLN A 98 -7.47 -3.33 8.64
CA GLN A 98 -7.22 -1.89 8.67
C GLN A 98 -5.85 -1.67 8.03
N LEU A 99 -5.81 -0.88 6.97
CA LEU A 99 -4.57 -0.47 6.29
C LEU A 99 -4.31 1.00 6.54
N MET A 100 -3.09 1.42 6.24
CA MET A 100 -2.64 2.80 6.30
C MET A 100 -1.95 3.17 4.98
N ALA A 101 -2.29 4.34 4.46
CA ALA A 101 -1.57 5.01 3.39
C ALA A 101 -0.76 6.15 4.03
N VAL A 102 0.55 6.18 3.80
CA VAL A 102 1.49 7.17 4.36
C VAL A 102 2.26 7.83 3.22
N CYS A 103 2.21 9.15 3.15
CA CYS A 103 2.99 9.95 2.22
C CYS A 103 4.29 10.42 2.87
N GLY A 104 5.42 10.12 2.26
CA GLY A 104 6.74 10.55 2.74
C GLY A 104 7.69 10.89 1.58
N PRO A 105 8.87 11.46 1.87
CA PRO A 105 9.85 11.80 0.84
C PRO A 105 10.50 10.54 0.29
N ASP A 106 10.54 10.35 -1.03
CA ASP A 106 11.28 9.33 -1.77
C ASP A 106 12.80 9.60 -1.77
N ASP A 107 13.58 8.72 -2.40
CA ASP A 107 15.05 8.81 -2.47
C ASP A 107 15.56 10.09 -3.14
N ASP A 108 14.78 10.64 -4.08
CA ASP A 108 15.05 11.91 -4.77
C ASP A 108 14.36 13.13 -4.10
N GLY A 109 13.68 12.90 -2.97
CA GLY A 109 12.92 13.91 -2.24
C GLY A 109 11.52 14.20 -2.78
N ASN A 110 11.11 13.56 -3.89
CA ASN A 110 9.72 13.64 -4.38
C ASN A 110 8.77 12.90 -3.44
N PRO A 111 7.46 13.19 -3.42
CA PRO A 111 6.51 12.42 -2.63
C PRO A 111 6.42 10.96 -3.10
N CYS A 112 6.32 10.05 -2.13
CA CYS A 112 6.01 8.64 -2.34
C CYS A 112 4.93 8.19 -1.35
N MET A 113 3.92 7.51 -1.89
CA MET A 113 2.84 6.90 -1.11
C MET A 113 3.18 5.45 -0.80
N THR A 114 3.28 5.11 0.48
CA THR A 114 3.44 3.74 0.95
C THR A 114 2.13 3.26 1.55
N ILE A 115 1.64 2.10 1.13
CA ILE A 115 0.41 1.49 1.66
C ILE A 115 0.73 0.15 2.31
N GLY A 116 0.30 -0.04 3.55
CA GLY A 116 0.61 -1.24 4.33
C GLY A 116 -0.30 -1.43 5.53
N PHE A 117 0.03 -2.41 6.36
CA PHE A 117 -0.60 -2.55 7.66
C PHE A 117 -0.04 -1.49 8.64
N PRO A 118 -0.81 -1.06 9.65
CA PRO A 118 -0.32 -0.08 10.63
C PRO A 118 0.99 -0.47 11.32
N GLU A 119 1.24 -1.77 11.49
CA GLU A 119 2.45 -2.32 12.12
C GLU A 119 3.70 -2.21 11.23
N ASP A 120 3.54 -1.88 9.94
CA ASP A 120 4.66 -1.70 9.00
C ASP A 120 5.29 -0.29 9.07
N PHE A 121 4.74 0.64 9.87
CA PHE A 121 5.12 2.07 9.90
C PHE A 121 5.66 2.55 11.26
#